data_AF-A0A947J4C2-F1
#
_entry.id   AF-A0A947J4C2-F1
#
_cell.length_a   1.000
_cell.length_b   1.000
_cell.length_c   1.000
_cell.angle_alpha   90.00
_cell.angle_beta   90.00
_cell.angle_gamma   90.00
#
_symmetry.space_group_name_H-M   'P 1'
#
loop_
_entity.id
_entity.type
_entity.pdbx_description
1 polymer ?
#
loop_
_entity_poly.entity_id
_entity_poly.type
_entity_poly.pdbx_seq_one_letter_code
_entity_poly.pdbx_strand_id
1 'polypeptide(L)'
;MATSYPGYELAYALAVDLCSHWKHENHKSVLSVDDLMKIKEWVNTSGSGVIKYPAMAPLATRGLDDLIAENFRTDPPGANLLRI
;
A
#
# COMPACT_ATOMS: atom_id res chain seq x y z
N MET A 1 22.28 -6.01 -18.87
CA MET A 1 21.96 -4.80 -18.10
C MET A 1 21.14 -5.22 -16.91
N ALA A 2 21.69 -5.14 -15.69
CA ALA A 2 20.88 -5.27 -14.49
C ALA A 2 19.91 -4.09 -14.49
N THR A 3 18.64 -4.34 -14.77
CA THR A 3 17.57 -3.37 -14.58
C THR A 3 17.57 -3.02 -13.10
N SER A 4 18.24 -1.93 -12.75
CA SER A 4 18.11 -1.28 -11.46
C SER A 4 16.68 -0.78 -11.36
N TYR A 5 15.74 -1.67 -11.00
CA TYR A 5 14.41 -1.25 -10.61
C TYR A 5 14.63 -0.30 -9.42
N PRO A 6 14.38 1.01 -9.57
CA PRO A 6 14.56 1.92 -8.47
C PRO A 6 13.59 1.44 -7.40
N GLY A 7 14.06 1.16 -6.19
CA GLY A 7 13.26 0.49 -5.15
C GLY A 7 11.89 1.15 -4.86
N TYR A 8 11.69 2.38 -5.36
CA TYR A 8 10.41 3.08 -5.44
C TYR A 8 9.34 2.37 -6.30
N GLU A 9 9.64 1.94 -7.53
CA GLU A 9 8.65 1.24 -8.39
C GLU A 9 8.22 -0.09 -7.78
N LEU A 10 9.19 -0.81 -7.20
CA LEU A 10 8.92 -2.06 -6.50
C LEU A 10 8.06 -1.83 -5.24
N ALA A 11 8.38 -0.80 -4.44
CA ALA A 11 7.61 -0.43 -3.26
C ALA A 11 6.17 -0.03 -3.62
N TYR A 12 6.00 0.76 -4.69
CA TYR A 12 4.69 1.17 -5.19
C TYR A 12 3.88 -0.03 -5.68
N ALA A 13 4.46 -0.89 -6.50
CA ALA A 13 3.80 -2.10 -7.00
C ALA A 13 3.34 -3.02 -5.86
N LEU A 14 4.17 -3.21 -4.83
CA LEU A 14 3.82 -3.99 -3.65
C LEU A 14 2.68 -3.35 -2.83
N ALA A 15 2.71 -2.03 -2.68
CA ALA A 15 1.65 -1.31 -1.97
C ALA A 15 0.31 -1.39 -2.71
N VAL A 16 0.31 -1.29 -4.05
CA VAL A 16 -0.88 -1.44 -4.88
C VAL A 16 -1.42 -2.88 -4.82
N ASP A 17 -0.54 -3.89 -4.86
CA ASP A 17 -0.93 -5.30 -4.74
C ASP A 17 -1.64 -5.58 -3.39
N LEU A 18 -1.06 -5.07 -2.29
CA LEU A 18 -1.67 -5.13 -0.95
C LEU A 18 -3.02 -4.41 -0.89
N CYS A 19 -3.11 -3.23 -1.49
CA CYS A 19 -4.35 -2.49 -1.61
C CYS A 19 -5.42 -3.29 -2.37
N SER A 20 -5.05 -3.90 -3.49
CA SER A 20 -5.96 -4.74 -4.27
C SER A 20 -6.41 -5.98 -3.50
N HIS A 21 -5.49 -6.62 -2.76
CA HIS A 21 -5.82 -7.76 -1.90
C HIS A 21 -6.82 -7.36 -0.81
N TRP A 22 -6.56 -6.25 -0.11
CA TRP A 22 -7.46 -5.72 0.91
C TRP A 22 -8.83 -5.34 0.35
N LYS A 23 -8.88 -4.73 -0.84
CA LYS A 23 -10.13 -4.43 -1.55
C LYS A 23 -10.94 -5.70 -1.81
N HIS A 24 -10.27 -6.75 -2.29
CA HIS A 24 -10.91 -8.02 -2.59
C HIS A 24 -11.47 -8.70 -1.32
N GLU A 25 -10.67 -8.79 -0.25
CA GLU A 25 -11.11 -9.41 1.01
C GLU A 25 -12.21 -8.63 1.73
N ASN A 26 -12.19 -7.30 1.65
CA ASN A 26 -13.19 -6.45 2.31
C ASN A 26 -14.38 -6.08 1.39
N HIS A 27 -14.44 -6.64 0.19
CA HIS A 27 -15.43 -6.28 -0.85
C HIS A 27 -15.55 -4.77 -1.10
N LYS A 28 -14.43 -4.05 -1.03
CA LYS A 28 -14.37 -2.59 -1.24
C LYS A 28 -13.91 -2.27 -2.66
N SER A 29 -14.61 -1.35 -3.32
CA SER A 29 -14.15 -0.80 -4.62
C SER A 29 -13.14 0.34 -4.48
N VAL A 30 -13.16 1.04 -3.33
CA VAL A 30 -12.33 2.21 -3.06
C VAL A 30 -11.69 2.08 -1.69
N LEU A 31 -10.43 2.53 -1.58
CA LEU A 31 -9.71 2.58 -0.31
C LEU A 31 -9.66 4.02 0.19
N SER A 32 -9.85 4.16 1.50
CA SER A 32 -9.60 5.41 2.21
C SER A 32 -8.21 5.44 2.81
N VAL A 33 -7.75 6.61 3.27
CA VAL A 33 -6.48 6.72 4.01
C VAL A 33 -6.51 5.88 5.31
N ASP A 34 -7.67 5.76 5.96
CA ASP A 34 -7.86 4.86 7.10
C ASP A 34 -7.66 3.39 6.71
N ASP A 35 -8.12 2.98 5.53
CA ASP A 35 -7.84 1.64 5.00
C ASP A 35 -6.36 1.44 4.74
N LEU A 36 -5.63 2.43 4.22
CA LEU A 36 -4.18 2.34 4.05
C LEU A 36 -3.44 2.18 5.38
N MET A 37 -3.86 2.88 6.43
CA MET A 37 -3.31 2.69 7.79
C MET A 37 -3.59 1.28 8.31
N LYS A 38 -4.80 0.76 8.10
CA LYS A 38 -5.16 -0.62 8.49
C LYS A 38 -4.36 -1.66 7.72
N ILE A 39 -4.14 -1.48 6.41
CA ILE A 39 -3.28 -2.36 5.60
C ILE A 39 -1.84 -2.33 6.13
N LYS A 40 -1.33 -1.14 6.50
CA LYS A 40 0.01 -1.00 7.09
C LYS A 40 0.11 -1.71 8.44
N GLU A 41 -0.88 -1.57 9.32
CA GLU A 41 -0.94 -2.33 10.57
C GLU A 41 -1.04 -3.83 10.32
N TRP A 42 -1.84 -4.25 9.35
CA TRP A 42 -2.00 -5.64 8.97
C TRP A 42 -0.69 -6.26 8.49
N VAL A 43 0.07 -5.56 7.65
CA VAL A 43 1.42 -5.99 7.21
C VAL A 43 2.38 -6.13 8.39
N ASN A 44 2.36 -5.19 9.35
CA ASN A 44 3.22 -5.24 10.52
C ASN A 44 2.82 -6.33 11.52
N THR A 45 1.53 -6.65 11.61
CA THR A 45 0.99 -7.60 12.62
C THR A 45 0.97 -9.03 12.11
N SER A 46 0.62 -9.25 10.84
CA SER A 46 0.46 -10.58 10.23
C SER A 46 1.76 -11.14 9.64
N GLY A 47 2.93 -10.68 10.12
CA GLY A 47 4.27 -10.99 9.62
C GLY A 47 4.39 -12.26 8.78
N SER A 48 4.73 -12.11 7.50
CA SER A 48 4.85 -13.14 6.45
C SER A 48 3.59 -13.78 5.89
N GLY A 49 2.42 -13.69 6.53
CA GLY A 49 1.21 -14.37 6.04
C GLY A 49 0.55 -13.70 4.83
N VAL A 50 0.73 -12.38 4.72
CA VAL A 50 0.06 -11.52 3.74
C VAL A 50 0.95 -11.27 2.53
N ILE A 51 2.25 -11.08 2.77
CA ILE A 51 3.21 -10.76 1.73
C ILE A 51 3.95 -12.05 1.39
N LYS A 52 3.80 -12.50 0.15
CA LYS A 52 4.47 -13.69 -0.39
C LYS A 52 5.99 -13.69 -0.17
N TYR A 53 6.58 -12.50 -0.04
CA TYR A 53 7.98 -12.27 0.30
C TYR A 53 8.11 -11.41 1.56
N PRO A 54 8.32 -12.01 2.74
CA PRO A 54 8.40 -11.29 4.01
C PRO A 54 9.49 -10.22 4.06
N ALA A 55 10.61 -10.46 3.37
CA ALA A 55 11.71 -9.51 3.22
C ALA A 55 11.31 -8.22 2.48
N MET A 56 10.18 -8.24 1.76
CA MET A 56 9.61 -7.08 1.07
C MET A 56 8.61 -6.30 1.92
N ALA A 57 8.24 -6.78 3.13
CA ALA A 57 7.37 -6.05 4.05
C ALA A 57 7.82 -4.60 4.32
N PRO A 58 9.09 -4.29 4.63
CA PRO A 58 9.52 -2.90 4.82
C PRO A 58 9.43 -2.05 3.55
N LEU A 59 9.62 -2.65 2.36
CA LEU A 59 9.44 -1.97 1.07
C LEU A 59 7.96 -1.66 0.81
N ALA A 60 7.08 -2.61 1.08
CA ALA A 60 5.64 -2.45 0.93
C ALA A 60 5.07 -1.41 1.90
N THR A 61 5.53 -1.42 3.15
CA THR A 61 5.20 -0.38 4.16
C THR A 61 5.63 1.00 3.69
N ARG A 62 6.82 1.13 3.10
CA ARG A 62 7.29 2.39 2.53
C ARG A 62 6.41 2.87 1.36
N GLY A 63 6.02 1.96 0.47
CA GLY A 63 5.09 2.30 -0.62
C GLY A 63 3.71 2.75 -0.13
N LEU A 64 3.20 2.15 0.94
CA LEU A 64 1.96 2.60 1.59
C LEU A 64 2.11 3.98 2.22
N ASP A 65 3.23 4.27 2.89
CA ASP A 65 3.52 5.61 3.43
C ASP A 65 3.58 6.67 2.32
N ASP A 66 4.19 6.35 1.18
CA ASP A 66 4.23 7.24 0.02
C ASP A 66 2.82 7.49 -0.55
N LEU A 67 1.96 6.45 -0.66
CA LEU A 67 0.55 6.58 -1.09
C LEU A 67 -0.29 7.44 -0.13
N ILE A 68 -0.07 7.28 1.19
CA ILE A 68 -0.72 8.09 2.22
C ILE A 68 -0.27 9.56 2.08
N ALA A 69 1.04 9.80 1.97
CA ALA A 69 1.59 11.14 1.83
C ALA A 69 1.14 11.83 0.54
N GLU A 70 1.01 11.08 -0.56
CA GLU A 70 0.46 11.59 -1.82
C GLU A 70 -1.03 11.97 -1.67
N ASN A 71 -1.84 11.18 -0.97
CA ASN A 71 -3.23 11.58 -0.66
C ASN A 71 -3.31 12.88 0.15
N PHE A 72 -2.49 13.00 1.19
CA PHE A 72 -2.44 14.22 2.01
C PHE A 72 -1.96 15.45 1.22
N ARG A 73 -1.17 15.26 0.17
CA ARG A 73 -0.71 16.36 -0.70
C ARG A 73 -1.73 16.77 -1.76
N THR A 74 -2.59 15.84 -2.19
CA THR A 74 -3.41 16.03 -3.40
C THR A 74 -4.80 16.60 -3.11
N ASP A 75 -5.33 16.46 -1.88
CA ASP A 75 -6.68 16.95 -1.55
C ASP A 75 -6.78 17.58 -0.15
N PRO A 76 -7.54 18.69 0.04
CA PRO A 76 -7.98 19.10 1.37
C PRO A 76 -8.82 17.97 2.01
N PRO A 77 -8.91 17.90 3.35
CA PRO A 77 -9.48 16.76 4.06
C PRO A 77 -10.97 16.57 3.72
N GLY A 78 -11.27 15.71 2.74
CA GLY A 78 -12.65 15.51 2.28
C GLY A 78 -12.83 14.48 1.17
N ALA A 79 -11.87 14.32 0.24
CA ALA A 79 -12.02 13.43 -0.92
C ALA A 79 -11.14 12.17 -0.84
N ASN A 80 -11.06 11.53 0.34
CA ASN A 80 -10.26 10.33 0.64
C ASN A 80 -10.70 9.06 -0.12
N LEU A 81 -10.75 9.10 -1.45
CA LEU A 81 -11.19 8.01 -2.30
C LEU A 81 -10.09 7.71 -3.31
N LEU A 82 -9.18 6.82 -2.93
CA LEU A 82 -8.20 6.26 -3.85
C LEU A 82 -8.89 5.35 -4.87
N ARG A 83 -9.14 5.91 -6.06
CA ARG A 83 -9.40 5.14 -7.29
C ARG A 83 -8.09 4.51 -7.77
N ILE A 84 -7.65 3.49 -7.04
CA ILE A 84 -6.62 2.53 -7.49
C ILE A 84 -7.28 1.36 -8.20
#